data_AF-A0A1V1UNG6-F1
#
_entry.id   AF-A0A1V1UNG6-F1
#
_cell.length_a   1.000
_cell.length_b   1.000
_cell.length_c   1.000
_cell.angle_alpha   90.00
_cell.angle_beta   90.00
_cell.angle_gamma   90.00
#
_symmetry.space_group_name_H-M   'P 1'
#
loop_
_entity.id
_entity.type
_entity.pdbx_description
1 polymer ?
#
loop_
_entity_poly.entity_id
_entity_poly.type
_entity_poly.pdbx_seq_one_letter_code
_entity_poly.pdbx_strand_id
1 'polypeptide(L)'
;MFVARQAVLELTYTAHDMAPFAQDMGYVDEAGTVKPPFTWDKERRLILRAKLDAVFFHLYGITDRDDIRYIYSTFPIVEREEKSAYGGKYRSCDLCLAYMNALAAGNPDAEIKL
;
A
#
# COMPACT_ATOMS: atom_id res chain seq x y z
N MET A 1 2.54 -6.51 -12.65
CA MET A 1 3.68 -6.87 -11.77
C MET A 1 4.55 -5.67 -11.36
N PHE A 2 4.50 -4.51 -12.03
CA PHE A 2 5.29 -3.30 -11.68
C PHE A 2 4.82 -2.54 -10.43
N VAL A 3 3.53 -2.61 -10.12
CA VAL A 3 2.90 -1.91 -9.00
C VAL A 3 3.51 -2.23 -7.65
N ALA A 4 3.73 -3.53 -7.37
CA ALA A 4 4.25 -3.98 -6.09
C ALA A 4 5.70 -3.48 -5.87
N ARG A 5 6.52 -3.49 -6.92
CA ARG A 5 7.92 -3.06 -6.86
C ARG A 5 8.04 -1.58 -6.46
N GLN A 6 7.23 -0.71 -7.06
CA GLN A 6 7.26 0.72 -6.75
C GLN A 6 6.70 1.01 -5.35
N ALA A 7 5.59 0.37 -4.96
CA ALA A 7 5.01 0.54 -3.64
C ALA A 7 5.95 0.07 -2.52
N VAL A 8 6.62 -1.07 -2.71
CA VAL A 8 7.61 -1.60 -1.75
C VAL A 8 8.82 -0.68 -1.65
N LEU A 9 9.32 -0.17 -2.79
CA LEU A 9 10.43 0.78 -2.79
C LEU A 9 10.11 2.04 -1.99
N GLU A 10 8.95 2.66 -2.22
CA GLU A 10 8.53 3.89 -1.52
C GLU A 10 8.24 3.65 -0.03
N LEU A 11 7.74 2.46 0.34
CA LEU A 11 7.50 2.08 1.73
C LEU A 11 8.78 1.80 2.53
N THR A 12 9.81 1.27 1.86
CA THR A 12 11.07 0.83 2.48
C THR A 12 12.15 1.91 2.43
N TYR A 13 12.32 2.64 1.32
CA TYR A 13 13.42 3.61 1.17
C TYR A 13 13.12 4.97 1.82
N THR A 14 13.08 5.00 3.15
CA THR A 14 12.80 6.22 3.95
C THR A 14 14.04 6.87 4.57
N ALA A 15 15.22 6.24 4.45
CA ALA A 15 16.48 6.72 5.00
C ALA A 15 17.64 6.38 4.07
N HIS A 16 18.71 7.19 4.10
CA HIS A 16 19.92 6.96 3.30
C HIS A 16 20.60 5.63 3.63
N ASP A 17 20.43 5.09 4.84
CA ASP A 17 20.94 3.77 5.23
C ASP A 17 20.36 2.62 4.38
N MET A 18 19.20 2.84 3.76
CA MET A 18 18.56 1.88 2.86
C MET A 18 18.92 2.13 1.38
N ALA A 19 19.92 2.96 1.10
CA ALA A 19 20.37 3.24 -0.27
C ALA A 19 20.80 1.99 -1.06
N PRO A 20 21.46 0.96 -0.47
CA PRO A 20 21.77 -0.27 -1.19
C PRO A 20 20.51 -0.98 -1.72
N PHE A 21 19.43 -1.00 -0.92
CA PHE A 21 18.15 -1.59 -1.34
C PHE A 21 17.52 -0.80 -2.49
N ALA A 22 17.57 0.53 -2.43
CA ALA A 22 17.08 1.39 -3.50
C ALA A 22 17.88 1.23 -4.80
N GLN A 23 19.20 1.03 -4.69
CA GLN A 23 20.08 0.75 -5.82
C GLN A 23 19.73 -0.58 -6.50
N ASP A 24 19.54 -1.65 -5.73
CA ASP A 24 19.12 -2.96 -6.25
C ASP A 24 17.73 -2.90 -6.91
N MET A 25 16.87 -2.01 -6.42
CA MET A 25 15.58 -1.69 -7.03
C MET A 25 15.67 -0.71 -8.22
N GLY A 26 16.87 -0.34 -8.65
CA GLY A 26 17.10 0.55 -9.79
C GLY A 26 16.65 2.00 -9.57
N TYR A 27 16.52 2.44 -8.32
CA TYR A 27 16.17 3.82 -7.96
C TYR A 27 17.41 4.73 -7.97
N VAL A 28 18.01 4.81 -9.15
CA VAL A 28 19.21 5.60 -9.42
C VAL A 28 18.91 6.72 -10.41
N ASP A 29 19.73 7.77 -10.40
CA ASP A 29 19.74 8.82 -11.41
C ASP A 29 20.55 8.41 -12.66
N GLU A 30 20.64 9.31 -13.64
CA GLU A 30 21.39 9.09 -14.88
C GLU A 30 22.90 8.90 -14.66
N ALA A 31 23.43 9.33 -13.51
CA ALA A 31 24.81 9.14 -13.11
C ALA A 31 25.03 7.85 -12.30
N GLY A 32 23.98 7.05 -12.07
CA GLY A 32 24.04 5.82 -11.27
C GLY A 32 24.06 6.05 -9.76
N THR A 33 23.79 7.28 -9.31
CA THR A 33 23.69 7.62 -7.89
C THR A 33 22.27 7.38 -7.39
N VAL A 34 22.13 6.81 -6.19
CA VAL A 34 20.82 6.57 -5.59
C VAL A 34 20.11 7.91 -5.33
N LYS A 35 18.88 8.03 -5.81
CA LYS A 35 18.03 9.21 -5.60
C LYS A 35 17.76 9.42 -4.10
N PRO A 36 17.40 10.63 -3.64
CA PRO A 36 17.12 10.87 -2.23
C PRO A 36 15.96 9.99 -1.69
N PRO A 37 15.97 9.65 -0.38
CA PRO A 37 14.94 8.84 0.26
C PRO A 37 13.57 9.50 0.18
N PHE A 38 12.54 8.66 0.13
CA PHE A 38 11.17 9.12 0.15
C PHE A 38 10.86 9.76 1.51
N THR A 39 10.21 10.92 1.48
CA THR A 39 9.72 11.59 2.68
C THR A 39 8.65 10.74 3.36
N TRP A 40 8.65 10.74 4.68
CA TRP A 40 7.64 10.04 5.46
C TRP A 40 6.28 10.75 5.35
N ASP A 41 5.39 10.20 4.52
CA ASP A 41 4.01 10.64 4.36
C ASP A 41 3.04 9.55 4.84
N LYS A 42 2.30 9.83 5.92
CA LYS A 42 1.37 8.86 6.53
C LYS A 42 0.21 8.51 5.58
N GLU A 43 -0.30 9.48 4.83
CA GLU A 43 -1.44 9.28 3.94
C GLU A 43 -1.02 8.49 2.70
N ARG A 44 0.11 8.84 2.10
CA ARG A 44 0.65 8.09 0.96
C ARG A 44 0.98 6.64 1.35
N ARG A 45 1.57 6.42 2.53
CA ARG A 45 1.88 5.07 3.03
C ARG A 45 0.62 4.23 3.26
N LEU A 46 -0.46 4.83 3.74
CA LEU A 46 -1.75 4.15 3.91
C LEU A 46 -2.27 3.66 2.55
N ILE A 47 -2.25 4.53 1.54
CA ILE A 47 -2.69 4.22 0.18
C ILE A 47 -1.85 3.09 -0.44
N LEU A 48 -0.51 3.16 -0.32
CA LEU A 48 0.39 2.14 -0.86
C LEU A 48 0.23 0.79 -0.18
N ARG A 49 0.02 0.76 1.15
CA ARG A 49 -0.26 -0.47 1.88
C ARG A 49 -1.58 -1.08 1.45
N ALA A 50 -2.65 -0.30 1.38
CA ALA A 50 -3.95 -0.78 0.91
C ALA A 50 -3.91 -1.30 -0.54
N LYS A 51 -3.11 -0.66 -1.40
CA LYS A 51 -2.86 -1.15 -2.77
C LYS A 51 -2.13 -2.49 -2.78
N LEU A 52 -1.10 -2.65 -1.96
CA LEU A 52 -0.38 -3.91 -1.81
C LEU A 52 -1.27 -5.01 -1.24
N ASP A 53 -2.02 -4.74 -0.17
CA ASP A 53 -2.97 -5.66 0.45
C ASP A 53 -3.97 -6.18 -0.60
N ALA A 54 -4.57 -5.29 -1.40
CA ALA A 54 -5.48 -5.67 -2.47
C ALA A 54 -4.81 -6.55 -3.54
N VAL A 55 -3.58 -6.23 -3.96
CA VAL A 55 -2.83 -7.09 -4.89
C VAL A 55 -2.58 -8.47 -4.28
N PHE A 56 -2.20 -8.55 -3.01
CA PHE A 56 -1.99 -9.83 -2.33
C PHE A 56 -3.30 -10.62 -2.20
N PHE A 57 -4.40 -10.01 -1.77
CA PHE A 57 -5.71 -10.66 -1.72
C PHE A 57 -6.10 -11.24 -3.07
N HIS A 58 -5.92 -10.47 -4.15
CA HIS A 58 -6.17 -10.94 -5.51
C HIS A 58 -5.27 -12.12 -5.90
N LEU A 59 -3.97 -12.07 -5.58
CA LEU A 59 -3.03 -13.16 -5.86
C LEU A 59 -3.33 -14.43 -5.05
N TYR A 60 -3.83 -14.30 -3.83
CA TYR A 60 -4.28 -15.41 -3.00
C TYR A 60 -5.68 -15.93 -3.37
N GLY A 61 -6.35 -15.32 -4.35
CA GLY A 61 -7.70 -15.70 -4.77
C GLY A 61 -8.81 -15.25 -3.82
N ILE A 62 -8.50 -14.35 -2.87
CA ILE A 62 -9.47 -13.77 -1.95
C ILE A 62 -10.07 -12.54 -2.62
N THR A 63 -11.18 -12.74 -3.34
CA THR A 63 -11.87 -11.66 -4.05
C THR A 63 -13.18 -11.26 -3.39
N ASP A 64 -13.67 -12.05 -2.43
CA ASP A 64 -14.88 -11.71 -1.69
C ASP A 64 -14.62 -10.56 -0.71
N ARG A 65 -15.51 -9.57 -0.74
CA ARG A 65 -15.45 -8.40 0.15
C ARG A 65 -15.68 -8.81 1.60
N ASP A 66 -16.50 -9.82 1.85
CA ASP A 66 -16.79 -10.27 3.21
C ASP A 66 -15.59 -11.03 3.81
N ASP A 67 -14.88 -11.83 3.01
CA ASP A 67 -13.62 -12.46 3.42
C ASP A 67 -12.54 -11.42 3.75
N ILE A 68 -12.40 -10.40 2.91
CA ILE A 68 -11.46 -9.30 3.16
C ILE A 68 -11.82 -8.57 4.45
N ARG A 69 -13.11 -8.22 4.65
CA ARG A 69 -13.57 -7.59 5.89
C ARG A 69 -13.32 -8.48 7.10
N TYR A 70 -13.52 -9.79 6.97
CA TYR A 70 -13.24 -10.75 8.03
C TYR A 70 -11.74 -10.75 8.38
N ILE A 71 -10.86 -10.79 7.38
CA ILE A 71 -9.40 -10.73 7.61
C ILE A 71 -9.01 -9.41 8.29
N TYR A 72 -9.53 -8.27 7.83
CA TYR A 72 -9.30 -6.99 8.51
C TYR A 72 -9.85 -6.97 9.95
N SER A 73 -10.97 -7.65 10.21
CA SER A 73 -11.53 -7.75 11.57
C SER A 73 -10.64 -8.53 12.54
N THR A 74 -9.71 -9.36 12.05
CA THR A 74 -8.73 -10.06 12.90
C THR A 74 -7.68 -9.12 13.49
N PHE A 75 -7.64 -7.85 13.06
CA PHE A 75 -6.76 -6.80 13.58
C PHE A 75 -7.54 -5.74 14.40
N PRO A 76 -8.16 -6.11 15.54
CA PRO A 76 -9.08 -5.22 16.27
C PRO A 76 -8.40 -3.97 16.85
N ILE A 77 -7.09 -4.03 17.09
CA ILE A 77 -6.31 -2.88 17.58
C ILE A 77 -6.25 -1.79 16.51
N VAL A 78 -5.91 -2.16 15.27
CA VAL A 78 -5.80 -1.23 14.14
C VAL A 78 -7.16 -0.63 13.82
N GLU A 79 -8.21 -1.48 13.77
CA GLU A 79 -9.58 -1.02 13.56
C GLU A 79 -10.00 0.03 14.61
N ARG A 80 -9.72 -0.22 15.89
CA ARG A 80 -10.06 0.71 16.97
C ARG A 80 -9.30 2.03 16.87
N GLU A 81 -8.00 1.96 16.57
CA GLU A 81 -7.17 3.15 16.40
C GLU A 81 -7.63 4.00 15.22
N GLU A 82 -7.91 3.38 14.07
CA GLU A 82 -8.39 4.10 12.90
C GLU A 82 -9.80 4.66 13.11
N LYS A 83 -10.71 3.91 13.73
CA LYS A 83 -12.04 4.43 14.07
C LYS A 83 -11.96 5.61 15.03
N SER A 84 -11.04 5.58 16.00
CA SER A 84 -10.81 6.71 16.90
C SER A 84 -10.24 7.93 16.16
N ALA A 85 -9.25 7.72 15.28
CA ALA A 85 -8.58 8.78 14.55
C ALA A 85 -9.42 9.40 13.41
N TYR A 86 -10.33 8.63 12.81
CA TYR A 86 -11.06 9.01 11.60
C TYR A 86 -12.59 9.02 11.76
N GLY A 87 -13.09 9.19 12.98
CA GLY A 87 -14.52 9.40 13.24
C GLY A 87 -15.40 8.18 12.93
N GLY A 88 -14.93 6.99 13.28
CA GLY A 88 -15.62 5.72 13.11
C GLY A 88 -15.33 4.99 11.79
N LYS A 89 -14.44 5.53 10.95
CA LYS A 89 -14.07 4.93 9.65
C LYS A 89 -12.86 4.01 9.77
N TYR A 90 -12.90 2.88 9.08
CA TYR A 90 -11.77 1.97 8.95
C TYR A 90 -11.09 2.20 7.58
N ARG A 91 -10.31 3.29 7.47
CA ARG A 91 -9.77 3.76 6.17
C ARG A 91 -8.91 2.71 5.47
N SER A 92 -8.11 1.91 6.19
CA SER A 92 -7.33 0.83 5.57
C SER A 92 -8.22 -0.19 4.86
N CYS A 93 -9.28 -0.66 5.53
CA CYS A 93 -10.22 -1.62 4.96
C CYS A 93 -10.99 -1.01 3.77
N ASP A 94 -11.48 0.23 3.91
CA ASP A 94 -12.22 0.90 2.84
C ASP A 94 -11.36 1.14 1.60
N LEU A 95 -10.10 1.58 1.78
CA LEU A 95 -9.13 1.74 0.69
C LEU A 95 -8.81 0.40 0.03
N CYS A 96 -8.57 -0.66 0.79
CA CYS A 96 -8.28 -1.98 0.24
C CYS A 96 -9.45 -2.50 -0.61
N LEU A 97 -10.68 -2.38 -0.10
CA LEU A 97 -11.88 -2.78 -0.84
C LEU A 97 -12.08 -1.94 -2.13
N ALA A 98 -11.70 -0.67 -2.10
CA ALA A 98 -11.74 0.18 -3.28
C ALA A 98 -10.66 -0.24 -4.31
N TYR A 99 -9.45 -0.57 -3.86
CA TYR A 99 -8.38 -1.10 -4.73
C TYR A 99 -8.72 -2.46 -5.31
N MET A 100 -9.39 -3.34 -4.56
CA MET A 100 -9.91 -4.60 -5.06
C MET A 100 -10.93 -4.40 -6.19
N ASN A 101 -11.83 -3.42 -6.05
CA ASN A 101 -12.74 -3.06 -7.13
C ASN A 101 -12.00 -2.53 -8.36
N ALA A 102 -10.96 -1.72 -8.18
CA ALA A 102 -10.15 -1.22 -9.28
C ALA A 102 -9.36 -2.34 -10.00
N LEU A 103 -8.83 -3.31 -9.24
CA LEU A 103 -8.19 -4.52 -9.79
C LEU A 103 -9.18 -5.36 -10.58
N ALA A 104 -10.39 -5.58 -10.05
CA ALA A 104 -11.46 -6.30 -10.75
C ALA A 104 -11.90 -5.58 -12.04
N ALA A 105 -11.85 -4.24 -12.07
CA ALA A 105 -12.11 -3.43 -13.25
C ALA A 105 -10.93 -3.39 -14.26
N GLY A 106 -9.83 -4.10 -13.98
CA GLY A 106 -8.64 -4.12 -14.84
C GLY A 106 -7.77 -2.87 -14.74
N ASN A 107 -7.98 -2.02 -13.72
CA ASN A 107 -7.16 -0.83 -13.46
C ASN A 107 -6.33 -0.98 -12.17
N PRO A 108 -5.22 -1.73 -12.21
CA PRO A 108 -4.36 -1.95 -11.05
C PRO A 108 -3.63 -0.68 -10.58
N ASP A 109 -3.65 0.40 -11.38
CA ASP A 109 -2.95 1.65 -11.12
C ASP A 109 -3.85 2.82 -10.75
N ALA A 110 -5.13 2.57 -10.48
CA ALA A 110 -6.06 3.58 -10.01
C ALA A 110 -5.53 4.27 -8.73
N GLU A 111 -5.42 5.60 -8.73
CA GLU A 111 -5.16 6.35 -7.50
C GLU A 111 -6.47 6.60 -6.76
N ILE A 112 -6.66 5.91 -5.63
CA ILE A 112 -7.87 6.03 -4.81
C ILE A 112 -7.57 6.94 -3.60
N LYS A 113 -8.40 7.99 -3.44
CA LYS A 113 -8.40 8.89 -2.28
C LYS A 113 -9.79 8.85 -1.65
N LEU A 114 -9.85 8.58 -0.34
CA LEU A 114 -11.07 8.39 0.46
C LEU A 114 -11.28 9.51 1.48
#